data_AF-B7VDP2-F1
#
_entry.id   AF-B7VDP2-F1
#
_cell.length_a   1.000
_cell.length_b   1.000
_cell.length_c   1.000
_cell.angle_alpha   90.00
_cell.angle_beta   90.00
_cell.angle_gamma   90.00
#
_symmetry.space_group_name_H-M   'P 1'
#
loop_
_entity.id
_entity.type
_entity.pdbx_description
1 polymer ?
#
loop_
_entity_poly.entity_id
_entity_poly.type
_entity_poly.pdbx_seq_one_letter_code
_entity_poly.pdbx_strand_id
1 'polypeptide(L)'
;MKRPLLITLSVIYAVLIPAQAGDRLVDGFPDLPKDARYVAERSVACAHFWGEANGTGDERDRQISEQLRKLSCDRIERDLDEVRLKYKDDRRVLEILAEASG
;
A
#
# COMPACT_ATOMS: atom_id res chain seq x y z
N MET A 1 -43.35 -26.59 -40.55
CA MET A 1 -42.04 -27.03 -40.03
C MET A 1 -41.49 -25.94 -39.12
N LYS A 2 -41.43 -26.16 -37.80
CA LYS A 2 -40.92 -25.18 -36.82
C LYS A 2 -39.49 -25.57 -36.45
N ARG A 3 -38.51 -24.71 -36.73
CA ARG A 3 -37.11 -24.90 -36.30
C ARG A 3 -36.96 -24.43 -34.85
N PRO A 4 -36.43 -25.24 -33.93
CA PRO A 4 -36.10 -24.75 -32.61
C PRO A 4 -34.78 -23.97 -32.67
N LEU A 5 -34.84 -22.73 -32.19
CA LEU A 5 -33.69 -21.85 -31.98
C LEU A 5 -32.87 -22.40 -30.80
N LEU A 6 -31.73 -23.01 -31.07
CA LEU A 6 -30.76 -23.42 -30.04
C LEU A 6 -30.01 -22.19 -29.55
N ILE A 7 -30.40 -21.68 -28.37
CA ILE A 7 -29.65 -20.66 -27.64
C ILE A 7 -28.51 -21.39 -26.91
N THR A 8 -27.30 -21.29 -27.44
CA THR A 8 -26.08 -21.75 -26.77
C THR A 8 -25.78 -20.83 -25.60
N LEU A 9 -26.01 -21.31 -24.39
CA LEU A 9 -25.69 -20.63 -23.14
C LEU A 9 -24.16 -20.72 -22.93
N SER A 10 -23.41 -19.70 -23.36
CA SER A 10 -21.99 -19.59 -23.04
C SER A 10 -21.83 -19.23 -21.57
N VAL A 11 -21.50 -20.22 -20.73
CA VAL A 11 -21.13 -20.02 -19.33
C VAL A 11 -19.75 -19.35 -19.29
N ILE A 12 -19.72 -18.05 -19.06
CA ILE A 12 -18.48 -17.30 -18.82
C ILE A 12 -18.02 -17.64 -17.40
N TYR A 13 -17.08 -18.59 -17.29
CA TYR A 13 -16.38 -18.90 -16.04
C TYR A 13 -15.37 -17.78 -15.77
N ALA A 14 -15.80 -16.71 -15.10
CA ALA A 14 -14.90 -15.70 -14.58
C ALA A 14 -14.05 -16.33 -13.47
N VAL A 15 -12.80 -16.70 -13.78
CA VAL A 15 -11.83 -17.10 -12.77
C VAL A 15 -11.48 -15.86 -11.96
N LEU A 16 -12.16 -15.69 -10.82
CA LEU A 16 -11.79 -14.75 -9.78
C LEU A 16 -10.50 -15.26 -9.14
N ILE A 17 -9.35 -14.92 -9.70
CA ILE A 17 -8.07 -15.08 -9.00
C ILE A 17 -8.06 -13.98 -7.93
N PRO A 18 -8.06 -14.31 -6.62
CA PRO A 18 -7.84 -13.31 -5.61
C PRO A 18 -6.41 -12.80 -5.79
N ALA A 19 -6.28 -11.50 -6.12
CA ALA A 19 -5.02 -10.83 -5.96
C ALA A 19 -4.69 -10.86 -4.47
N GLN A 20 -3.84 -11.79 -4.04
CA GLN A 20 -3.28 -11.74 -2.69
C GLN A 20 -2.36 -10.52 -2.67
N ALA A 21 -2.89 -9.38 -2.25
CA ALA A 21 -2.08 -8.25 -1.84
C ALA A 21 -1.26 -8.74 -0.64
N GLY A 22 0.06 -8.90 -0.83
CA GLY A 22 0.97 -9.20 0.28
C GLY A 22 0.83 -8.16 1.37
N ASP A 23 1.05 -8.54 2.62
CA ASP A 23 1.05 -7.59 3.72
C ASP A 23 2.34 -6.77 3.62
N ARG A 24 2.25 -5.56 3.04
CA ARG A 24 3.40 -4.68 2.83
C ARG A 24 4.12 -4.29 4.13
N LEU A 25 3.46 -4.38 5.29
CA LEU A 25 4.10 -4.16 6.58
C LEU A 25 5.06 -5.30 6.95
N VAL A 26 4.79 -6.52 6.48
CA VAL A 26 5.59 -7.73 6.73
C VAL A 26 6.56 -8.01 5.57
N ASP A 27 6.05 -7.96 4.34
CA ASP A 27 6.78 -8.34 3.12
C ASP A 27 7.68 -7.21 2.59
N GLY A 28 7.35 -5.96 2.93
CA GLY A 28 8.04 -4.77 2.46
C GLY A 28 7.85 -4.50 0.96
N PHE A 29 8.83 -3.79 0.37
CA PHE A 29 8.80 -3.35 -1.02
C PHE A 29 10.04 -3.79 -1.81
N PRO A 30 10.26 -5.12 -1.99
CA PRO A 30 11.45 -5.65 -2.65
C PRO A 30 11.58 -5.23 -4.13
N ASP A 31 10.47 -4.87 -4.76
CA ASP A 31 10.40 -4.39 -6.13
C ASP A 31 10.81 -2.93 -6.32
N LEU A 32 10.90 -2.17 -5.23
CA LEU A 32 11.31 -0.76 -5.28
C LEU A 32 12.83 -0.60 -5.25
N PRO A 33 13.37 0.42 -5.95
CA PRO A 33 14.70 0.95 -5.70
C PRO A 33 14.91 1.25 -4.21
N LYS A 34 16.15 1.14 -3.73
CA LYS A 34 16.47 1.16 -2.29
C LYS A 34 15.94 2.39 -1.56
N ASP A 35 16.05 3.56 -2.16
CA ASP A 35 15.58 4.83 -1.62
C ASP A 35 14.04 4.93 -1.63
N ALA A 36 13.39 4.54 -2.73
CA ALA A 36 11.93 4.48 -2.80
C ALA A 36 11.35 3.48 -1.79
N ARG A 37 12.00 2.32 -1.64
CA ARG A 37 11.68 1.28 -0.66
C ARG A 37 11.73 1.82 0.76
N TYR A 38 12.82 2.50 1.12
CA TYR A 38 12.98 3.07 2.45
C TYR A 38 11.84 4.02 2.82
N VAL A 39 11.42 4.88 1.87
CA VAL A 39 10.30 5.79 2.10
C VAL A 39 8.96 5.06 2.15
N ALA A 40 8.73 4.07 1.28
CA ALA A 40 7.51 3.27 1.25
C ALA A 40 7.30 2.46 2.56
N GLU A 41 8.32 1.75 3.02
CA GLU A 41 8.27 0.96 4.27
C GLU A 41 7.97 1.86 5.47
N ARG A 42 8.60 3.04 5.52
CA ARG A 42 8.35 4.03 6.55
C ARG A 42 6.96 4.64 6.48
N SER A 43 6.41 4.84 5.28
CA SER A 43 5.03 5.30 5.08
C SER A 43 4.02 4.33 5.68
N VAL A 44 4.14 3.05 5.34
CA VAL A 44 3.27 1.99 5.89
C VAL A 44 3.43 1.88 7.42
N ALA A 45 4.66 1.94 7.93
CA ALA A 45 4.91 1.93 9.37
C ALA A 45 4.28 3.15 10.08
N CYS A 46 4.38 4.34 9.50
CA CYS A 46 3.73 5.55 10.03
C CYS A 46 2.21 5.39 10.08
N ALA A 47 1.59 4.91 8.99
CA ALA A 47 0.15 4.66 8.95
C ALA A 47 -0.29 3.64 10.02
N HIS A 48 0.48 2.57 10.19
CA HIS A 48 0.25 1.56 11.23
C HIS A 48 0.23 2.17 12.64
N PHE A 49 1.29 2.88 13.03
CA PHE A 49 1.37 3.46 14.38
C PHE A 49 0.37 4.60 14.62
N TRP A 50 0.04 5.40 13.59
CA TRP A 50 -1.04 6.39 13.70
C TRP A 50 -2.39 5.73 13.96
N GLY A 51 -2.64 4.56 13.34
CA GLY A 51 -3.86 3.79 13.57
C GLY A 51 -3.97 3.16 14.97
N GLU A 52 -2.85 3.02 15.69
CA GLU A 52 -2.84 2.48 17.06
C GLU A 52 -3.03 3.55 18.14
N ALA A 53 -2.75 4.82 17.84
CA ALA A 53 -2.84 5.91 18.82
C ALA A 53 -4.29 6.08 19.29
N ASN A 54 -4.53 6.03 20.61
CA ASN A 54 -5.87 6.13 21.18
C ASN A 54 -6.17 7.50 21.83
N GLY A 55 -5.14 8.34 22.01
CA GLY A 55 -5.26 9.71 22.51
C GLY A 55 -5.51 9.82 24.03
N THR A 56 -5.31 8.74 24.78
CA THR A 56 -5.46 8.71 26.24
C THR A 56 -4.24 9.24 26.99
N GLY A 57 -3.08 9.34 26.33
CA GLY A 57 -1.83 9.78 26.95
C GLY A 57 -1.24 8.78 27.96
N ASP A 58 -1.73 7.54 27.93
CA ASP A 58 -1.20 6.44 28.73
C ASP A 58 0.20 6.01 28.27
N GLU A 59 0.73 4.97 28.90
CA GLU A 59 2.04 4.44 28.55
C GLU A 59 2.10 3.92 27.10
N ARG A 60 0.99 3.37 26.60
CA ARG A 60 0.94 2.86 25.23
C ARG A 60 1.02 4.01 24.22
N ASP A 61 0.27 5.09 24.45
CA ASP A 61 0.30 6.28 23.61
C ASP A 61 1.68 6.95 23.60
N ARG A 62 2.41 6.93 24.73
CA ARG A 62 3.79 7.42 24.79
C ARG A 62 4.71 6.58 23.91
N GLN A 63 4.61 5.26 23.99
CA GLN A 63 5.40 4.35 23.15
C GLN A 63 5.10 4.56 21.66
N ILE A 64 3.82 4.70 21.29
CA ILE A 64 3.41 4.99 19.91
C ILE A 64 3.99 6.33 19.46
N SER A 65 3.88 7.37 20.27
CA SER A 65 4.45 8.70 19.98
C SER A 65 5.97 8.66 19.76
N GLU A 66 6.68 7.83 20.53
CA GLU A 66 8.11 7.62 20.31
C GLU A 66 8.43 6.92 18.99
N GLN A 67 7.62 5.93 18.58
CA GLN A 67 7.79 5.26 17.29
C GLN A 67 7.53 6.22 16.13
N LEU A 68 6.44 7.00 16.19
CA LEU A 68 6.13 8.03 15.20
C LEU A 68 7.28 9.03 15.04
N ARG A 69 7.90 9.44 16.15
CA ARG A 69 9.08 10.32 16.15
C ARG A 69 10.32 9.63 15.55
N LYS A 70 10.60 8.38 15.92
CA LYS A 70 11.75 7.60 15.39
C LYS A 70 11.63 7.41 13.87
N LEU A 71 10.42 7.17 13.39
CA LEU A 71 10.11 7.05 11.97
C LEU A 71 10.06 8.40 11.24
N SER A 72 10.13 9.52 11.96
CA SER A 72 9.98 10.87 11.37
C SER A 72 8.69 10.99 10.54
N CYS A 73 7.57 10.55 11.10
CA CYS A 73 6.28 10.59 10.40
C CYS A 73 5.77 12.01 10.13
N ASP A 74 6.36 13.04 10.75
CA ASP A 74 6.10 14.45 10.50
C ASP A 74 6.57 14.94 9.10
N ARG A 75 7.47 14.19 8.46
CA ARG A 75 8.03 14.52 7.13
C ARG A 75 7.71 13.50 6.05
N ILE A 76 6.93 12.46 6.37
CA ILE A 76 6.75 11.31 5.47
C ILE A 76 6.09 11.67 4.15
N GLU A 77 5.11 12.59 4.16
CA GLU A 77 4.44 13.07 2.94
C GLU A 77 5.42 13.77 1.99
N ARG A 78 6.26 14.65 2.54
CA ARG A 78 7.31 15.34 1.77
C ARG A 78 8.29 14.34 1.17
N ASP A 79 8.75 13.38 1.98
CA ASP A 79 9.70 12.38 1.53
C ASP A 79 9.09 11.49 0.42
N LEU A 80 7.79 11.17 0.48
CA LEU A 80 7.05 10.47 -0.59
C LEU A 80 7.00 11.30 -1.87
N ASP A 81 6.70 12.59 -1.77
CA ASP A 81 6.63 13.48 -2.93
C ASP A 81 7.99 13.65 -3.61
N GLU A 82 9.07 13.73 -2.84
CA GLU A 82 10.44 13.75 -3.36
C GLU A 82 10.76 12.47 -4.16
N VAL A 83 10.38 11.30 -3.64
CA VAL A 83 10.57 10.02 -4.34
C VAL A 83 9.69 9.94 -5.58
N ARG A 84 8.41 10.33 -5.52
CA ARG A 84 7.52 10.37 -6.68
C ARG A 84 8.06 11.26 -7.78
N LEU A 85 8.61 12.42 -7.42
CA LEU A 85 9.24 13.34 -8.37
C LEU A 85 10.50 12.71 -9.01
N LYS A 86 11.33 12.04 -8.21
CA LYS A 86 12.53 11.36 -8.69
C LYS A 86 12.20 10.23 -9.68
N TYR A 87 11.13 9.49 -9.44
CA TYR A 87 10.70 8.34 -10.24
C TYR A 87 9.50 8.65 -11.15
N LYS A 88 9.28 9.93 -11.48
CA LYS A 88 8.09 10.39 -12.24
C LYS A 88 7.88 9.70 -13.59
N ASP A 89 8.96 9.21 -14.20
CA ASP A 89 8.94 8.55 -15.51
C ASP A 89 8.92 7.00 -15.39
N ASP A 90 9.00 6.46 -14.18
CA ASP A 90 8.91 5.03 -13.90
C ASP A 90 7.53 4.69 -13.34
N ARG A 91 6.63 4.33 -14.26
CA ARG A 91 5.24 4.00 -13.92
C ARG A 91 5.13 2.85 -12.92
N ARG A 92 6.02 1.85 -12.96
CA ARG A 92 5.97 0.71 -12.04
C ARG A 92 6.30 1.14 -10.62
N VAL A 93 7.31 2.00 -10.45
CA VAL A 93 7.64 2.57 -9.14
C VAL A 93 6.48 3.40 -8.60
N LEU A 94 5.85 4.23 -9.43
CA LEU A 94 4.71 5.05 -9.00
C LEU A 94 3.49 4.22 -8.58
N GLU A 95 3.19 3.13 -9.32
CA GLU A 95 2.10 2.21 -8.97
C GLU A 95 2.34 1.56 -7.59
N ILE A 96 3.57 1.08 -7.34
CA ILE A 96 3.92 0.47 -6.04
C ILE A 96 3.93 1.52 -4.91
N LEU A 97 4.39 2.75 -5.17
CA LEU A 97 4.36 3.84 -4.18
C LEU A 97 2.94 4.26 -3.83
N ALA A 98 1.98 4.14 -4.75
CA ALA A 98 0.58 4.40 -4.46
C ALA A 98 0.03 3.42 -3.40
N GLU A 99 0.41 2.14 -3.48
CA GLU A 99 0.07 1.12 -2.47
C GLU A 99 0.60 1.48 -1.07
N ALA A 100 1.76 2.13 -0.98
CA ALA A 100 2.39 2.49 0.29
C ALA A 100 1.77 3.73 0.99
N SER A 101 0.93 4.47 0.26
CA SER A 101 0.40 5.78 0.70
C SER A 101 -1.13 5.85 0.69
N GLY A 102 -1.78 4.72 0.42
CA GLY A 102 -3.25 4.58 0.33
C GLY A 102 -3.88 4.00 1.57
#